data_AF-A0A5C7KSM8-F1
#
_entry.id   AF-A0A5C7KSM8-F1
#
_cell.length_a   1.000
_cell.length_b   1.000
_cell.length_c   1.000
_cell.angle_alpha   90.00
_cell.angle_beta   90.00
_cell.angle_gamma   90.00
#
_symmetry.space_group_name_H-M   'P 1'
#
loop_
_entity.id
_entity.type
_entity.pdbx_description
1 polymer ?
#
loop_
_entity_poly.entity_id
_entity_poly.type
_entity_poly.pdbx_seq_one_letter_code
_entity_poly.pdbx_strand_id
1 'polypeptide(L)'
;MAYLRDKEGGVDTLFLGLYDGWHRVLKQVQKHITLIANTAPMPKVFTEEGLKKLITELEERKSAVRQEIAEAIKEAKEQGDLSENAEYSEAKRRQDENEKRIAELEAELKESVVATPVKKSSTVQVGSKLTVKVHGKEMSFEIVGSNEVDPSRGLISSESPLGKEFMGKEKGHTVSVAVPAGTVKYEILSVK
;
A
#
# COMPACT_ATOMS: atom_id res chain seq x y z
N MET A 1 57.36 40.44 28.50
CA MET A 1 58.15 39.44 27.74
C MET A 1 57.84 38.08 28.33
N ALA A 2 57.48 36.98 27.67
CA ALA A 2 56.97 36.64 26.34
C ALA A 2 56.42 35.18 26.44
N TYR A 3 55.25 34.98 25.84
CA TYR A 3 54.59 33.82 25.20
C TYR A 3 55.18 32.37 25.12
N LEU A 4 54.22 31.39 25.04
CA LEU A 4 54.16 30.00 24.47
C LEU A 4 54.37 28.81 25.45
N ARG A 5 53.38 27.90 25.73
CA ARG A 5 52.78 26.75 24.97
C ARG A 5 53.84 25.75 24.45
N ASP A 6 53.79 24.43 24.61
CA ASP A 6 52.65 23.49 24.54
C ASP A 6 52.92 22.10 25.21
N LYS A 7 51.86 21.30 25.24
CA LYS A 7 51.59 19.90 25.66
C LYS A 7 52.65 18.80 25.45
N GLU A 8 52.69 17.85 26.39
CA GLU A 8 52.72 16.40 26.09
C GLU A 8 51.85 15.61 27.08
N GLY A 9 50.72 15.11 26.61
CA GLY A 9 49.88 14.09 27.25
C GLY A 9 49.48 13.13 26.14
N GLY A 10 50.27 12.06 25.98
CA GLY A 10 50.04 11.03 24.98
C GLY A 10 48.67 10.38 25.20
N VAL A 11 47.83 10.44 24.17
CA VAL A 11 46.59 9.67 24.13
C VAL A 11 46.83 8.52 23.17
N ASP A 12 46.85 7.32 23.74
CA ASP A 12 47.13 6.03 23.11
C ASP A 12 46.47 5.85 21.75
N THR A 13 47.30 5.56 20.74
CA THR A 13 46.90 5.09 19.40
C THR A 13 46.25 3.69 19.41
N LEU A 14 46.10 3.04 20.57
CA LEU A 14 45.46 1.73 20.71
C LEU A 14 43.93 1.80 20.87
N PHE A 15 43.36 2.96 21.17
CA PHE A 15 41.90 3.09 21.38
C PHE A 15 41.08 3.23 20.07
N LEU A 16 41.71 3.67 18.98
CA LEU A 16 41.03 3.93 17.70
C LEU A 16 40.68 2.64 16.93
N GLY A 17 41.55 1.62 16.97
CA GLY A 17 41.34 0.37 16.23
C GLY A 17 40.18 -0.49 16.75
N LEU A 18 39.95 -0.47 18.06
CA LEU A 18 38.80 -1.13 18.69
C LEU A 18 37.50 -0.43 18.33
N TYR A 19 37.47 0.91 18.34
CA TYR A 19 36.27 1.68 18.00
C TYR A 19 35.80 1.44 16.56
N ASP A 20 36.73 1.41 15.59
CA ASP A 20 36.42 1.15 14.17
C ASP A 20 35.94 -0.30 13.92
N GLY A 21 36.42 -1.26 14.70
CA GLY A 21 35.95 -2.65 14.68
C GLY A 21 34.51 -2.76 15.18
N TRP A 22 34.22 -2.17 16.33
CA TRP A 22 32.87 -2.11 16.90
C TRP A 22 31.89 -1.35 16.01
N HIS A 23 32.33 -0.28 15.34
CA HIS A 23 31.50 0.48 14.41
C HIS A 23 31.15 -0.33 13.14
N ARG A 24 32.09 -1.16 12.64
CA ARG A 24 31.81 -2.11 11.53
C ARG A 24 30.84 -3.20 11.94
N VAL A 25 31.00 -3.77 13.13
CA VAL A 25 30.08 -4.77 13.67
C VAL A 25 28.69 -4.17 13.87
N LEU A 26 28.59 -2.96 14.43
CA LEU A 26 27.32 -2.24 14.59
C LEU A 26 26.65 -1.96 13.24
N LYS A 27 27.39 -1.48 12.23
CA LYS A 27 26.85 -1.29 10.88
C LYS A 27 26.40 -2.59 10.23
N GLN A 28 27.13 -3.69 10.42
CA GLN A 28 26.76 -5.01 9.89
C GLN A 28 25.50 -5.56 10.57
N VAL A 29 25.42 -5.43 11.90
CA VAL A 29 24.26 -5.82 12.69
C VAL A 29 23.06 -4.95 12.37
N GLN A 30 23.23 -3.63 12.25
CA GLN A 30 22.17 -2.72 11.77
C GLN A 30 21.74 -3.07 10.34
N LYS A 31 22.67 -3.36 9.42
CA LYS A 31 22.35 -3.80 8.07
C LYS A 31 21.55 -5.10 8.06
N HIS A 32 21.90 -6.07 8.92
CA HIS A 32 21.14 -7.32 9.05
C HIS A 32 19.78 -7.11 9.72
N ILE A 33 19.67 -6.24 10.74
CA ILE A 33 18.40 -5.87 11.37
C ILE A 33 17.48 -5.16 10.36
N THR A 34 18.02 -4.23 9.57
CA THR A 34 17.28 -3.57 8.48
C THR A 34 16.84 -4.56 7.41
N LEU A 35 17.68 -5.55 7.07
CA LEU A 35 17.33 -6.59 6.09
C LEU A 35 16.18 -7.48 6.59
N ILE A 36 16.20 -7.89 7.86
CA ILE A 36 15.14 -8.73 8.46
C ILE A 36 13.82 -7.94 8.59
N ALA A 37 13.87 -6.67 9.01
CA ALA A 37 12.68 -5.82 9.09
C ALA A 37 11.99 -5.58 7.74
N ASN A 38 12.70 -5.78 6.63
CA ASN A 38 12.21 -5.55 5.27
C ASN A 38 11.73 -6.85 4.55
N THR A 39 11.63 -7.98 5.26
CA THR A 39 11.28 -9.30 4.68
C THR A 39 9.89 -9.83 5.06
N ALA A 40 9.18 -9.17 5.97
CA ALA A 40 7.76 -9.44 6.16
C ALA A 40 6.97 -8.59 5.15
N PRO A 41 6.03 -9.17 4.38
CA PRO A 41 5.12 -8.36 3.57
C PRO A 41 4.38 -7.40 4.52
N MET A 42 4.47 -6.10 4.24
CA MET A 42 3.73 -5.11 5.02
C MET A 42 2.23 -5.43 4.93
N PRO A 43 1.49 -5.39 6.05
CA PRO A 43 0.06 -5.65 6.03
C PRO A 43 -0.62 -4.69 5.05
N LYS A 44 -1.38 -5.24 4.11
CA LYS A 44 -2.12 -4.44 3.13
C LYS A 44 -3.32 -3.83 3.83
N VAL A 45 -3.28 -2.52 4.04
CA VAL A 45 -4.39 -1.82 4.67
C VAL A 45 -5.49 -1.61 3.64
N PHE A 46 -6.71 -2.06 3.96
CA PHE A 46 -7.89 -1.84 3.13
C PHE A 46 -8.94 -1.04 3.90
N THR A 47 -9.73 -0.27 3.16
CA THR A 47 -10.99 0.27 3.69
C THR A 47 -11.99 -0.85 3.97
N GLU A 48 -12.97 -0.61 4.85
CA GLU A 48 -14.06 -1.58 5.08
C GLU A 48 -14.83 -1.88 3.78
N GLU A 49 -15.05 -0.87 2.94
CA GLU A 49 -15.73 -1.03 1.65
C GLU A 49 -14.88 -1.83 0.66
N GLY A 50 -13.58 -1.58 0.61
CA GLY A 50 -12.62 -2.33 -0.21
C GLY A 50 -12.56 -3.80 0.16
N LEU A 51 -12.43 -4.09 1.45
CA LEU A 51 -12.41 -5.47 1.92
C LEU A 51 -13.71 -6.19 1.57
N LYS A 52 -14.86 -5.52 1.75
CA LYS A 52 -16.17 -6.09 1.38
C LYS A 52 -16.23 -6.41 -0.12
N LYS A 53 -15.72 -5.53 -0.99
CA LYS A 53 -15.67 -5.78 -2.44
C LYS A 53 -14.83 -7.01 -2.77
N LEU A 54 -13.66 -7.15 -2.16
CA LEU A 54 -12.80 -8.33 -2.38
C LEU A 54 -13.48 -9.62 -1.93
N ILE A 55 -14.16 -9.62 -0.78
CA ILE A 55 -14.92 -10.78 -0.28
C ILE A 55 -16.07 -11.13 -1.24
N THR A 56 -16.86 -10.14 -1.65
CA THR A 56 -17.97 -10.35 -2.58
C THR A 56 -17.48 -10.87 -3.94
N GLU A 57 -16.41 -10.30 -4.50
CA GLU A 57 -15.81 -10.81 -5.74
C GLU A 57 -15.36 -12.27 -5.58
N LEU A 58 -14.69 -12.60 -4.46
CA LEU A 58 -14.22 -13.96 -4.19
C LEU A 58 -15.38 -14.96 -4.10
N GLU A 59 -16.46 -14.60 -3.40
CA GLU A 59 -17.65 -15.45 -3.25
C GLU A 59 -18.33 -15.70 -4.59
N GLU A 60 -18.54 -14.66 -5.39
CA GLU A 60 -19.11 -14.75 -6.74
C GLU A 60 -18.27 -15.67 -7.64
N ARG A 61 -16.94 -15.50 -7.62
CA ARG A 61 -16.01 -16.30 -8.41
C ARG A 61 -15.98 -17.76 -8.02
N LYS A 62 -16.09 -18.06 -6.73
CA LYS A 62 -16.11 -19.45 -6.21
C LYS A 62 -17.44 -20.15 -6.42
N SER A 63 -18.52 -19.39 -6.59
CA SER A 63 -19.88 -19.90 -6.77
C SER A 63 -20.32 -19.80 -8.23
N ALA A 64 -21.04 -18.74 -8.58
CA ALA A 64 -21.67 -18.54 -9.88
C ALA A 64 -20.69 -18.72 -11.04
N VAL A 65 -19.57 -17.99 -11.03
CA VAL A 65 -18.63 -18.00 -12.16
C VAL A 65 -17.99 -19.38 -12.36
N ARG A 66 -17.59 -20.05 -11.27
CA ARG A 66 -16.98 -21.39 -11.36
C ARG A 66 -17.99 -22.43 -11.86
N GLN A 67 -19.27 -22.29 -11.48
CA GLN A 67 -20.35 -23.15 -11.99
C GLN A 67 -20.58 -22.91 -13.49
N GLU A 68 -20.70 -21.65 -13.92
CA GLU A 68 -20.87 -21.30 -15.35
C GLU A 68 -19.73 -21.84 -16.22
N ILE A 69 -18.49 -21.74 -15.74
CA ILE A 69 -17.33 -22.29 -16.45
C ILE A 69 -17.41 -23.83 -16.53
N ALA A 70 -17.82 -24.49 -15.45
CA ALA A 70 -17.97 -25.94 -15.44
C ALA A 70 -19.06 -26.42 -16.41
N GLU A 71 -20.17 -25.69 -16.52
CA GLU A 71 -21.24 -25.93 -17.47
C GLU A 71 -20.73 -25.73 -18.92
N ALA A 72 -20.04 -24.63 -19.21
CA ALA A 72 -19.46 -24.38 -20.53
C ALA A 72 -18.45 -25.46 -20.96
N ILE A 73 -17.60 -25.94 -20.04
CA ILE A 73 -16.67 -27.04 -20.30
C ILE A 73 -17.45 -28.33 -20.60
N LYS A 74 -18.54 -28.60 -19.88
CA LYS A 74 -19.36 -29.79 -20.09
C LYS A 74 -20.02 -29.76 -21.46
N GLU A 75 -20.64 -28.64 -21.82
CA GLU A 75 -21.28 -28.46 -23.14
C GLU A 75 -20.28 -28.62 -24.28
N ALA A 76 -19.08 -28.01 -24.16
CA ALA A 76 -18.05 -28.14 -25.18
C ALA A 76 -17.54 -29.60 -25.32
N LYS A 77 -17.52 -30.39 -24.22
CA LYS A 77 -17.16 -31.82 -24.25
C LYS A 77 -18.19 -32.70 -24.97
N GLU A 78 -19.46 -32.32 -24.95
CA GLU A 78 -20.52 -33.06 -25.63
C GLU A 78 -20.42 -32.96 -27.17
N GLN A 79 -19.63 -32.01 -27.69
CA GLN A 79 -19.41 -31.80 -29.13
C GLN A 79 -18.38 -32.76 -29.77
N GLY A 80 -17.77 -33.66 -28.98
CA GLY A 80 -17.00 -34.81 -29.48
C GLY A 80 -15.53 -34.53 -29.76
N ASP A 81 -15.21 -33.77 -30.81
CA ASP A 81 -13.81 -33.45 -31.14
C ASP A 81 -13.33 -32.20 -30.40
N LEU A 82 -12.65 -32.43 -29.29
CA LEU A 82 -12.12 -31.38 -28.42
C LEU A 82 -10.87 -30.69 -28.96
N SER A 83 -10.16 -31.32 -29.89
CA SER A 83 -8.84 -30.86 -30.33
C SER A 83 -8.90 -29.63 -31.25
N GLU A 84 -10.04 -29.45 -31.94
CA GLU A 84 -10.34 -28.27 -32.77
C GLU A 84 -11.45 -27.39 -32.17
N ASN A 85 -11.96 -27.73 -30.98
CA ASN A 85 -13.07 -27.02 -30.36
C ASN A 85 -12.61 -25.71 -29.69
N ALA A 86 -12.89 -24.60 -30.35
CA ALA A 86 -12.54 -23.26 -29.88
C ALA A 86 -13.24 -22.94 -28.54
N GLU A 87 -14.50 -23.37 -28.38
CA GLU A 87 -15.30 -23.18 -27.17
C GLU A 87 -14.71 -23.92 -25.96
N TYR A 88 -14.17 -25.12 -26.16
CA TYR A 88 -13.48 -25.87 -25.10
C TYR A 88 -12.19 -25.17 -24.66
N SER A 89 -11.37 -24.74 -25.62
CA SER A 89 -10.14 -23.99 -25.34
C SER A 89 -10.43 -22.69 -24.59
N GLU A 90 -11.46 -21.95 -25.01
CA GLU A 90 -11.87 -20.71 -24.35
C GLU A 90 -12.43 -20.96 -22.95
N ALA A 91 -13.23 -22.01 -22.76
CA ALA A 91 -13.74 -22.38 -21.43
C ALA A 91 -12.61 -22.79 -20.47
N LYS A 92 -11.57 -23.49 -20.97
CA LYS A 92 -10.37 -23.80 -20.19
C LYS A 92 -9.55 -22.55 -19.85
N ARG A 93 -9.40 -21.61 -20.78
CA ARG A 93 -8.73 -20.32 -20.52
C ARG A 93 -9.47 -19.54 -19.43
N ARG A 94 -10.81 -19.43 -19.53
CA ARG A 94 -11.66 -18.79 -18.51
C ARG A 94 -11.52 -19.47 -17.15
N GLN A 95 -11.44 -20.81 -17.12
CA GLN A 95 -11.18 -21.55 -15.88
C GLN A 95 -9.86 -21.11 -15.25
N ASP A 96 -8.77 -21.14 -16.03
CA ASP A 96 -7.43 -20.84 -15.52
C ASP A 96 -7.34 -19.38 -15.04
N GLU A 97 -7.98 -18.43 -15.75
CA GLU A 97 -8.08 -17.03 -15.35
C GLU A 97 -8.88 -16.85 -14.05
N ASN A 98 -10.02 -17.54 -13.91
CA ASN A 98 -10.82 -17.46 -12.70
C ASN A 98 -10.07 -18.04 -11.49
N GLU A 99 -9.42 -19.19 -11.64
CA GLU A 99 -8.64 -19.81 -10.56
C GLU A 99 -7.43 -18.96 -10.16
N LYS A 100 -6.74 -18.36 -11.15
CA LYS A 100 -5.67 -17.40 -10.88
C LYS A 100 -6.18 -16.21 -10.06
N ARG A 101 -7.31 -15.62 -10.47
CA ARG A 101 -7.88 -14.47 -9.76
C ARG A 101 -8.37 -14.83 -8.35
N ILE A 102 -8.95 -16.02 -8.16
CA ILE A 102 -9.31 -16.53 -6.83
C ILE A 102 -8.07 -16.63 -5.93
N ALA A 103 -6.97 -17.19 -6.43
CA ALA A 103 -5.73 -17.31 -5.67
C ALA A 103 -5.15 -15.94 -5.28
N GLU A 104 -5.19 -14.97 -6.19
CA GLU A 104 -4.79 -13.58 -5.92
C GLU A 104 -5.65 -12.94 -4.82
N LEU A 105 -6.99 -13.06 -4.93
CA LEU A 105 -7.93 -12.54 -3.93
C LEU A 105 -7.74 -13.18 -2.56
N GLU A 106 -7.52 -14.50 -2.50
CA GLU A 106 -7.24 -15.21 -1.24
C GLU A 106 -5.94 -14.75 -0.60
N ALA A 107 -4.89 -14.54 -1.41
CA ALA A 107 -3.61 -14.01 -0.93
C ALA A 107 -3.78 -12.57 -0.41
N GLU A 108 -4.48 -11.70 -1.14
CA GLU A 108 -4.76 -10.33 -0.71
C GLU A 108 -5.55 -10.28 0.60
N LEU A 109 -6.60 -11.09 0.74
CA LEU A 109 -7.41 -11.16 1.95
C LEU A 109 -6.62 -11.68 3.15
N LYS A 110 -5.73 -12.67 2.95
CA LYS A 110 -4.88 -13.22 4.02
C LYS A 110 -3.88 -12.20 4.57
N GLU A 111 -3.38 -11.31 3.71
CA GLU A 111 -2.45 -10.24 4.07
C GLU A 111 -3.15 -8.94 4.50
N SER A 112 -4.49 -8.91 4.43
CA SER A 112 -5.27 -7.69 4.66
C SER A 112 -5.40 -7.33 6.14
N VAL A 113 -5.31 -6.04 6.42
CA VAL A 113 -5.68 -5.44 7.71
C VAL A 113 -6.75 -4.39 7.45
N VAL A 114 -7.87 -4.50 8.17
CA VAL A 114 -8.94 -3.50 8.10
C VAL A 114 -8.45 -2.22 8.76
N ALA A 115 -8.49 -1.11 8.02
CA ALA A 115 -8.44 0.21 8.64
C ALA A 115 -9.66 0.34 9.53
N THR A 116 -9.51 0.20 10.85
CA THR A 116 -10.59 0.44 11.79
C THR A 116 -10.74 1.95 11.95
N PRO A 117 -11.84 2.56 11.45
CA PRO A 117 -12.07 3.97 11.73
C PRO A 117 -12.30 4.10 13.24
N VAL A 118 -11.45 4.89 13.90
CA VAL A 118 -11.74 5.30 15.27
C VAL A 118 -13.02 6.13 15.16
N LYS A 119 -14.15 5.60 15.62
CA LYS A 119 -15.55 6.06 15.39
C LYS A 119 -15.87 7.54 15.71
N LYS A 120 -14.88 8.36 16.08
CA LYS A 120 -14.98 9.80 16.35
C LYS A 120 -13.67 10.55 16.05
N SER A 121 -12.88 10.09 15.08
CA SER A 121 -11.67 10.79 14.68
C SER A 121 -12.01 12.02 13.83
N SER A 122 -11.75 13.22 14.35
CA SER A 122 -11.64 14.46 13.56
C SER A 122 -10.43 14.46 12.63
N THR A 123 -9.55 13.47 12.79
CA THR A 123 -8.32 13.31 12.01
C THR A 123 -8.52 12.41 10.80
N VAL A 124 -7.84 12.73 9.71
CA VAL A 124 -7.80 11.94 8.48
C VAL A 124 -7.11 10.59 8.74
N GLN A 125 -7.78 9.51 8.35
CA GLN A 125 -7.29 8.13 8.42
C GLN A 125 -7.59 7.40 7.10
N VAL A 126 -7.11 6.18 6.95
CA VAL A 126 -7.54 5.31 5.83
C VAL A 126 -9.04 5.03 5.97
N GLY A 127 -9.79 5.22 4.89
CA GLY A 127 -11.25 5.23 4.83
C GLY A 127 -11.88 6.62 4.96
N SER A 128 -11.10 7.67 5.29
CA SER A 128 -11.66 9.02 5.44
C SER A 128 -11.99 9.67 4.10
N LYS A 129 -13.15 10.31 4.03
CA LYS A 129 -13.56 11.15 2.90
C LYS A 129 -13.29 12.62 3.21
N LEU A 130 -12.47 13.24 2.38
CA LEU A 130 -12.02 14.62 2.49
C LEU A 130 -12.71 15.49 1.47
N THR A 131 -13.08 16.69 1.88
CA THR A 131 -13.34 17.78 0.94
C THR A 131 -12.26 18.83 1.19
N VAL A 132 -11.52 19.17 0.14
CA VAL A 132 -10.41 20.10 0.21
C VAL A 132 -10.57 21.24 -0.79
N LYS A 133 -10.05 22.41 -0.45
CA LYS A 133 -10.00 23.56 -1.34
C LYS A 133 -8.58 23.75 -1.88
N VAL A 134 -8.47 23.86 -3.20
CA VAL A 134 -7.20 24.09 -3.90
C VAL A 134 -7.45 25.11 -5.02
N HIS A 135 -6.63 26.16 -5.08
CA HIS A 135 -6.79 27.26 -6.05
C HIS A 135 -8.23 27.82 -6.17
N GLY A 136 -8.96 27.89 -5.04
CA GLY A 136 -10.33 28.38 -5.00
C GLY A 136 -11.41 27.38 -5.42
N LYS A 137 -11.04 26.16 -5.84
CA LYS A 137 -11.97 25.08 -6.20
C LYS A 137 -12.04 24.02 -5.11
N GLU A 138 -13.21 23.44 -4.91
CA GLU A 138 -13.40 22.31 -4.02
C GLU A 138 -13.19 20.99 -4.76
N MET A 139 -12.49 20.06 -4.11
CA MET A 139 -12.24 18.72 -4.61
C MET A 139 -12.53 17.71 -3.49
N SER A 140 -13.08 16.56 -3.86
CA SER A 140 -13.35 15.47 -2.93
C SER A 140 -12.34 14.35 -3.14
N PHE A 141 -11.80 13.85 -2.04
CA PHE A 141 -10.86 12.74 -2.02
C PHE A 141 -11.27 11.70 -0.99
N GLU A 142 -10.85 10.46 -1.19
CA GLU A 142 -10.95 9.40 -0.19
C GLU A 142 -9.57 8.80 0.00
N ILE A 143 -9.13 8.73 1.26
CA ILE A 143 -7.84 8.16 1.59
C ILE A 143 -8.01 6.65 1.69
N VAL A 144 -7.32 5.92 0.82
CA VAL A 144 -7.42 4.46 0.71
C VAL A 144 -6.07 3.78 0.86
N GLY A 145 -6.06 2.46 0.93
CA GLY A 145 -4.84 1.67 0.83
C GLY A 145 -4.14 1.79 -0.53
N SER A 146 -2.89 1.35 -0.61
CA SER A 146 -2.12 1.32 -1.87
C SER A 146 -2.74 0.44 -2.97
N ASN A 147 -3.59 -0.52 -2.62
CA ASN A 147 -4.23 -1.43 -3.59
C ASN A 147 -5.60 -0.96 -4.12
N GLU A 148 -6.18 0.10 -3.55
CA GLU A 148 -7.53 0.58 -3.87
C GLU A 148 -7.52 1.89 -4.69
N VAL A 149 -6.35 2.29 -5.18
CA VAL A 149 -6.12 3.62 -5.75
C VAL A 149 -6.78 3.78 -7.10
N ASP A 150 -7.53 4.86 -7.26
CA ASP A 150 -8.12 5.31 -8.52
C ASP A 150 -8.18 6.85 -8.51
N PRO A 151 -7.18 7.53 -9.10
CA PRO A 151 -7.13 8.98 -9.12
C PRO A 151 -8.30 9.62 -9.89
N SER A 152 -8.89 8.90 -10.85
CA SER A 152 -10.03 9.39 -11.63
C SER A 152 -11.29 9.52 -10.78
N ARG A 153 -11.40 8.68 -9.74
CA ARG A 153 -12.49 8.68 -8.75
C ARG A 153 -12.14 9.46 -7.48
N GLY A 154 -10.95 10.06 -7.40
CA GLY A 154 -10.48 10.75 -6.21
C GLY A 154 -10.02 9.83 -5.08
N LEU A 155 -9.75 8.56 -5.35
CA LEU A 155 -9.18 7.63 -4.36
C LEU A 155 -7.65 7.82 -4.33
N ILE A 156 -7.13 8.26 -3.18
CA ILE A 156 -5.72 8.59 -2.98
C ILE A 156 -5.10 7.62 -1.97
N SER A 157 -3.97 7.01 -2.32
CA SER A 157 -3.22 6.18 -1.37
C SER A 157 -2.72 7.00 -0.18
N SER A 158 -2.89 6.45 1.02
CA SER A 158 -2.24 6.92 2.25
C SER A 158 -0.70 6.98 2.17
N GLU A 159 -0.09 6.23 1.27
CA GLU A 159 1.37 6.17 1.08
C GLU A 159 1.89 7.17 0.05
N SER A 160 0.98 7.79 -0.73
CA SER A 160 1.34 8.79 -1.75
C SER A 160 1.85 10.09 -1.10
N PRO A 161 2.64 10.92 -1.83
CA PRO A 161 3.10 12.21 -1.31
C PRO A 161 1.96 13.10 -0.81
N LEU A 162 0.82 13.09 -1.50
CA LEU A 162 -0.36 13.85 -1.12
C LEU A 162 -1.11 13.22 0.07
N GLY A 163 -1.31 11.89 0.07
CA GLY A 163 -1.99 11.18 1.15
C GLY A 163 -1.24 11.23 2.48
N LYS A 164 0.09 11.16 2.46
CA LYS A 164 0.96 11.30 3.65
C LYS A 164 0.78 12.65 4.33
N GLU A 165 0.63 13.72 3.55
CA GLU A 165 0.45 15.07 4.09
C GLU A 165 -0.93 15.25 4.74
N PHE A 166 -1.95 14.57 4.22
CA PHE A 166 -3.29 14.58 4.81
C PHE A 166 -3.40 13.73 6.08
N MET A 167 -2.63 12.65 6.19
CA MET A 167 -2.74 11.70 7.29
C MET A 167 -2.61 12.38 8.66
N GLY A 168 -3.57 12.11 9.56
CA GLY A 168 -3.59 12.68 10.91
C GLY A 168 -3.93 14.17 10.99
N LYS A 169 -4.21 14.85 9.87
CA LYS A 169 -4.69 16.25 9.87
C LYS A 169 -6.18 16.33 10.17
N GLU A 170 -6.67 17.50 10.54
CA GLU A 170 -8.07 17.72 10.87
C GLU A 170 -8.68 18.79 9.96
N LYS A 171 -10.01 18.94 10.04
CA LYS A 171 -10.72 20.05 9.41
C LYS A 171 -10.09 21.39 9.81
N GLY A 172 -9.87 22.27 8.83
CA GLY A 172 -9.28 23.60 8.99
C GLY A 172 -7.77 23.64 8.80
N HIS A 173 -7.08 22.48 8.74
CA HIS A 173 -5.66 22.46 8.43
C HIS A 173 -5.39 22.70 6.94
N THR A 174 -4.29 23.39 6.66
CA THR A 174 -3.75 23.54 5.30
C THR A 174 -2.50 22.69 5.17
N VAL A 175 -2.46 21.82 4.17
CA VAL A 175 -1.28 21.02 3.82
C VAL A 175 -0.61 21.59 2.58
N SER A 176 0.71 21.48 2.50
CA SER A 176 1.51 21.99 1.37
C SER A 176 2.26 20.83 0.75
N VAL A 177 1.99 20.54 -0.52
CA VAL A 177 2.57 19.41 -1.24
C VAL A 177 3.51 19.92 -2.32
N ALA A 178 4.73 19.41 -2.33
CA ALA A 178 5.68 19.69 -3.40
C ALA A 178 5.36 18.84 -4.63
N VAL A 179 5.09 19.51 -5.75
CA VAL A 179 4.97 18.90 -7.07
C VAL A 179 6.01 19.49 -8.01
N PRO A 180 6.34 18.86 -9.16
CA PRO A 180 7.34 19.39 -10.09
C PRO A 180 7.06 20.83 -10.56
N ALA A 181 5.79 21.23 -10.59
CA ALA A 181 5.35 22.58 -10.98
C ALA A 181 5.39 23.62 -9.83
N GLY A 182 5.81 23.24 -8.62
CA GLY A 182 5.86 24.11 -7.44
C GLY A 182 5.13 23.52 -6.23
N THR A 183 4.89 24.35 -5.21
CA THR A 183 4.14 23.91 -4.01
C THR A 183 2.66 24.22 -4.16
N VAL A 184 1.81 23.19 -4.01
CA VAL A 184 0.35 23.32 -4.03
C VAL A 184 -0.18 23.25 -2.60
N LYS A 185 -1.07 24.17 -2.24
CA LYS A 185 -1.71 24.22 -0.92
C LYS A 185 -3.12 23.67 -0.99
N TYR A 186 -3.46 22.79 -0.07
CA TYR A 186 -4.79 22.20 0.09
C TYR A 186 -5.33 22.53 1.48
N GLU A 187 -6.47 23.18 1.55
CA GLU A 187 -7.18 23.46 2.81
C GLU A 187 -8.25 22.38 3.04
N ILE A 188 -8.25 21.73 4.21
CA ILE A 188 -9.22 20.67 4.53
C ILE A 188 -10.51 21.30 5.05
N LEU A 189 -11.58 21.23 4.24
CA LEU A 189 -12.89 21.77 4.59
C LEU A 189 -13.73 20.81 5.43
N SER A 190 -13.60 19.50 5.18
CA SER A 190 -14.26 18.46 5.97
C SER A 190 -13.52 17.13 5.93
N VAL A 191 -13.66 16.37 7.02
CA VAL A 191 -13.24 14.98 7.17
C VAL A 191 -14.47 14.19 7.60
N LYS A 192 -14.75 13.07 6.93
CA LYS A 192 -15.84 12.14 7.23
C LYS A 192 -15.32 10.73 7.33
#